data_AF-A0A8T4JXP8-F1
#
_entry.id   AF-A0A8T4JXP8-F1
#
_cell.length_a   1.000
_cell.length_b   1.000
_cell.length_c   1.000
_cell.angle_alpha   90.00
_cell.angle_beta   90.00
_cell.angle_gamma   90.00
#
_symmetry.space_group_name_H-M   'P 1'
#
loop_
_entity.id
_entity.type
_entity.pdbx_description
1 polymer ?
#
loop_
_entity_poly.entity_id
_entity_poly.type
_entity_poly.pdbx_seq_one_letter_code
_entity_poly.pdbx_strand_id
1 'polypeptide(L)' 'MTKSNEVELVFTPYITLKNGHRIYARQYGKKVFCFPKKRTESTKK' A
#
# COMPACT_ATOMS: atom_id res chain seq x y z
N MET A 1 17.58 2.15 -22.81
CA MET A 1 16.66 1.33 -21.98
C MET A 1 15.91 2.26 -21.06
N THR A 2 14.60 2.32 -21.25
CA THR A 2 13.68 3.35 -20.75
C THR A 2 13.43 3.21 -19.26
N LYS A 3 13.59 4.34 -18.54
CA LYS A 3 13.31 4.59 -17.12
C LYS A 3 12.27 3.63 -16.53
N SER A 4 12.73 2.74 -15.66
CA SER A 4 11.90 1.90 -14.81
C SER A 4 10.97 2.80 -13.99
N ASN A 5 9.68 2.81 -14.35
CA ASN A 5 8.63 3.35 -13.49
C ASN A 5 8.48 2.36 -12.32
N GLU A 6 9.42 2.43 -11.38
CA GLU A 6 9.36 1.73 -10.11
C GLU A 6 8.17 2.30 -9.35
N VAL A 7 7.01 1.67 -9.54
CA VAL A 7 5.87 1.86 -8.67
C VAL A 7 6.31 1.28 -7.33
N GLU A 8 6.83 2.12 -6.44
CA GLU A 8 7.17 1.71 -5.08
C GLU A 8 5.94 1.02 -4.49
N LEU A 9 6.04 -0.25 -4.14
CA LEU A 9 4.93 -1.00 -3.52
C LEU A 9 5.04 -0.89 -2.00
N VAL A 10 3.94 -0.59 -1.33
CA VAL A 10 3.83 -0.62 0.13
C VAL A 10 3.33 -1.99 0.56
N PHE A 11 4.07 -2.64 1.44
CA PHE A 11 3.70 -3.91 2.06
C PHE A 11 3.27 -3.68 3.52
N THR A 12 2.04 -4.04 3.87
CA THR A 12 1.52 -3.89 5.24
C THR A 12 0.91 -5.19 5.78
N PRO A 13 1.14 -5.57 7.05
CA PRO A 13 0.55 -6.77 7.63
C PRO A 13 -0.95 -6.61 7.96
N TYR A 14 -1.46 -5.38 8.07
CA TYR A 14 -2.86 -5.09 8.34
C TYR A 14 -3.34 -3.79 7.66
N ILE A 15 -4.66 -3.63 7.55
CA ILE A 15 -5.32 -2.41 7.09
C ILE A 15 -6.30 -1.98 8.17
N THR A 16 -6.25 -0.70 8.54
CA THR A 16 -7.25 -0.09 9.43
C THR A 16 -8.39 0.46 8.59
N LEU A 17 -9.61 -0.03 8.83
CA LEU A 17 -10.82 0.47 8.21
C LEU A 17 -11.25 1.80 8.85
N LYS A 18 -12.12 2.55 8.17
CA LYS A 18 -12.64 3.85 8.68
C LYS A 18 -13.35 3.74 10.03
N ASN A 19 -13.89 2.57 10.36
CA ASN A 19 -14.55 2.30 11.65
C ASN A 19 -13.55 1.92 12.77
N GLY A 20 -12.24 1.99 12.51
CA GLY A 20 -11.19 1.63 13.48
C GLY A 20 -10.86 0.13 13.55
N HIS A 21 -11.62 -0.74 12.87
CA HIS A 21 -11.34 -2.17 12.84
C HIS A 21 -10.10 -2.47 11.99
N ARG A 22 -9.25 -3.41 12.46
CA ARG A 22 -8.05 -3.84 11.74
C ARG A 22 -8.25 -5.21 11.10
N ILE A 23 -8.07 -5.26 9.78
CA ILE A 23 -8.02 -6.51 9.03
C ILE A 23 -6.56 -6.92 8.87
N TYR A 24 -6.22 -8.12 9.32
CA TYR A 24 -4.88 -8.69 9.20
C TYR A 24 -4.78 -9.59 7.97
N ALA A 25 -3.67 -9.50 7.24
CA ALA A 25 -3.41 -10.33 6.06
C ALA A 25 -3.53 -11.83 6.37
N ARG A 26 -3.07 -12.25 7.56
CA ARG A 26 -3.12 -13.64 8.03
C ARG A 26 -4.53 -14.21 8.09
N GLN A 27 -5.54 -13.38 8.39
CA GLN A 27 -6.95 -13.83 8.43
C GLN A 27 -7.45 -14.30 7.06
N TYR A 28 -6.79 -13.86 5.98
CA TYR A 28 -7.09 -14.19 4.60
C TYR A 28 -6.00 -15.07 3.96
N GLY A 29 -5.17 -15.74 4.77
CA GLY A 29 -4.07 -16.60 4.29
C GLY A 29 -2.92 -15.84 3.61
N LYS A 30 -2.84 -14.50 3.79
CA LYS A 30 -1.79 -13.67 3.21
C LYS A 30 -0.74 -13.30 4.26
N LYS A 31 0.50 -13.07 3.84
CA LYS A 31 1.57 -12.56 4.72
C LYS A 31 1.47 -11.04 4.90
N VAL A 32 1.17 -10.33 3.82
CA VAL A 32 1.04 -8.86 3.75
C VAL A 32 0.05 -8.49 2.64
N PHE A 33 -0.47 -7.27 2.71
CA PHE A 33 -1.14 -6.60 1.62
C PHE A 33 -0.15 -5.73 0.85
N CYS A 34 -0.27 -5.70 -0.48
CA CYS A 34 0.60 -4.94 -1.37
C CYS A 34 -0.20 -3.87 -2.10
N PHE A 35 0.22 -2.61 -2.05
CA PHE A 35 -0.46 -1.52 -2.75
C PHE A 35 0.56 -0.62 -3.45
N PRO A 36 0.22 -0.02 -4.60
CA PRO A 36 1.05 1.03 -5.16
C PRO A 36 1.14 2.19 -4.15
N LYS A 37 2.37 2.59 -3.81
CA LYS A 37 2.60 3.86 -3.13
C LYS A 37 2.05 4.93 -4.05
N LYS A 38 0.99 5.62 -3.61
CA LYS A 38 0.51 6.79 -4.33
C LYS A 38 1.72 7.71 -4.47
N ARG A 39 2.12 8.03 -5.71
CA ARG A 39 2.99 9.18 -5.94
C ARG A 39 2.21 10.34 -5.35
N THR A 40 2.68 10.89 -4.24
CA THR A 40 2.28 12.23 -3.86
C THR A 40 2.78 13.09 -5.00
N GLU A 41 1.92 13.38 -5.98
CA GLU A 41 2.17 14.55 -6.79
C GLU A 41 2.21 15.70 -5.80
N SER A 42 3.42 16.17 -5.52
CA SER A 42 3.65 17.39 -4.79
C SER A 42 2.99 18.48 -5.60
N THR A 43 1.71 18.74 -5.35
CA THR A 43 1.04 19.94 -5.85
C THR A 43 1.74 21.09 -5.17
N LYS A 44 2.76 21.63 -5.85
CA LYS A 44 3.29 22.96 -5.58
C LYS A 44 2.08 23.90 -5.61
N LYS A 45 1.77 24.50 -4.46
CA LYS A 45 1.00 25.74 -4.37
C LYS A 45 1.87 26.73 -3.63
#